data_AF-A0A941EHQ1-F1
#
_entry.id   AF-A0A941EHQ1-F1
#
_cell.length_a   1.000
_cell.length_b   1.000
_cell.length_c   1.000
_cell.angle_alpha   90.00
_cell.angle_beta   90.00
_cell.angle_gamma   90.00
#
_symmetry.space_group_name_H-M   'P 1'
#
loop_
_entity.id
_entity.type
_entity.pdbx_description
1 polymer ?
#
loop_
_entity_poly.entity_id
_entity_poly.type
_entity_poly.pdbx_seq_one_letter_code
_entity_poly.pdbx_strand_id
1 'polypeptide(L)'
;PDSHPIGHMRPLLADAGYITVAELAALPDRKLVHIAGIVTHRQRPPTAGGVCFLSLEDETGLCNIVCSPPVWEANKKVILAHGALRITGSLERSDHGQGAINIVAGRITPLRVEAQPSRVRRRDFR
;
A
#
# COMPACT_ATOMS: atom_id res chain seq x y z
N PRO A 1 5.84 -6.12 21.87
CA PRO A 1 6.74 -6.08 20.72
C PRO A 1 5.87 -6.16 19.46
N ASP A 2 5.46 -4.99 18.99
CA ASP A 2 4.38 -4.85 18.02
C ASP A 2 4.96 -5.07 16.62
N SER A 3 5.10 -6.34 16.26
CA SER A 3 5.56 -6.73 14.94
C SER A 3 4.50 -6.34 13.91
N HIS A 4 4.89 -5.51 12.97
CA HIS A 4 4.02 -5.06 11.90
C HIS A 4 3.52 -6.28 11.09
N PRO A 5 2.22 -6.41 10.76
CA PRO A 5 1.70 -7.60 10.08
C PRO A 5 2.40 -7.93 8.76
N ILE A 6 2.80 -6.91 8.01
CA ILE A 6 3.56 -7.08 6.75
C ILE A 6 4.98 -7.58 7.01
N GLY A 7 5.59 -7.21 8.14
CA GLY A 7 6.91 -7.69 8.53
C GLY A 7 6.97 -9.21 8.69
N HIS A 8 5.88 -9.83 9.19
CA HIS A 8 5.78 -11.30 9.25
C HIS A 8 5.73 -11.96 7.87
N MET A 9 5.24 -11.24 6.86
CA MET A 9 5.16 -11.72 5.48
C MET A 9 6.37 -11.32 4.64
N ARG A 10 7.31 -10.52 5.18
CA ARG A 10 8.40 -9.91 4.41
C ARG A 10 9.24 -10.94 3.63
N PRO A 11 9.66 -12.10 4.20
CA PRO A 11 10.41 -13.08 3.42
C PRO A 11 9.64 -13.58 2.18
N LEU A 12 8.34 -13.85 2.31
CA LEU A 12 7.50 -14.32 1.21
C LEU A 12 7.25 -13.23 0.16
N LEU A 13 7.12 -11.98 0.60
CA LEU A 13 6.94 -10.83 -0.29
C LEU A 13 8.21 -10.54 -1.07
N ALA A 14 9.37 -10.57 -0.42
CA ALA A 14 10.67 -10.36 -1.06
C ALA A 14 10.97 -11.44 -2.11
N ASP A 15 10.70 -12.71 -1.79
CA ASP A 15 10.84 -13.84 -2.74
C ASP A 15 9.95 -13.65 -3.98
N ALA A 16 8.76 -13.08 -3.80
CA ALA A 16 7.84 -12.72 -4.88
C ALA A 16 8.15 -11.36 -5.56
N GLY A 17 9.26 -10.70 -5.23
CA GLY A 17 9.71 -9.45 -5.86
C GLY A 17 9.04 -8.17 -5.33
N TYR A 18 8.35 -8.24 -4.19
CA TYR A 18 7.76 -7.07 -3.54
C TYR A 18 8.78 -6.37 -2.64
N ILE A 19 9.09 -5.12 -2.98
CA ILE A 19 10.02 -4.28 -2.23
C ILE A 19 9.34 -3.57 -1.06
N THR A 20 10.15 -3.08 -0.13
CA THR A 20 9.71 -2.23 0.99
C THR A 20 9.42 -0.81 0.53
N VAL A 21 8.66 -0.07 1.34
CA VAL A 21 8.45 1.37 1.13
C VAL A 21 9.78 2.13 1.20
N ALA A 22 10.66 1.79 2.14
CA ALA A 22 11.96 2.47 2.29
C ALA A 22 12.87 2.30 1.07
N GLU A 23 12.83 1.15 0.38
CA GLU A 23 13.63 0.91 -0.83
C GLU A 23 13.24 1.81 -2.00
N LEU A 24 12.02 2.35 -2.03
CA LEU A 24 11.56 3.25 -3.10
C LEU A 24 12.45 4.49 -3.25
N ALA A 25 13.05 4.96 -2.15
CA ALA A 25 13.91 6.14 -2.15
C ALA A 25 15.14 6.00 -3.06
N ALA A 26 15.66 4.78 -3.23
CA ALA A 26 16.85 4.49 -4.03
C ALA A 26 16.54 4.24 -5.52
N LEU A 27 15.26 4.15 -5.90
CA LEU A 27 14.87 3.82 -7.26
C LEU A 27 14.74 5.06 -8.15
N PRO A 28 15.03 4.92 -9.45
CA PRO A 28 14.82 6.00 -10.42
C PRO A 28 13.32 6.27 -10.62
N ASP A 29 13.03 7.50 -11.04
CA ASP A 29 11.67 7.88 -11.43
C ASP A 29 11.14 6.99 -12.56
N ARG A 30 9.82 6.81 -12.62
CA ARG A 30 9.10 5.95 -13.58
C ARG A 30 9.43 4.46 -13.52
N LYS A 31 10.17 4.00 -12.51
CA LYS A 31 10.46 2.58 -12.32
C LYS A 31 9.16 1.83 -12.00
N LEU A 32 8.92 0.73 -12.73
CA LEU A 32 7.87 -0.22 -12.37
C LEU A 32 8.28 -0.98 -11.10
N VAL A 33 7.41 -0.98 -10.09
CA VAL A 33 7.65 -1.60 -8.78
C VAL A 33 6.46 -2.46 -8.35
N HIS A 34 6.75 -3.40 -7.46
CA HIS A 34 5.76 -4.20 -6.75
C HIS A 34 5.88 -3.89 -5.27
N ILE A 35 4.81 -3.39 -4.65
CA ILE A 35 4.75 -3.11 -3.21
C ILE A 35 3.51 -3.76 -2.60
N ALA A 36 3.56 -4.04 -1.31
CA ALA A 36 2.45 -4.64 -0.59
C ALA A 36 2.38 -4.06 0.82
N GLY A 37 1.17 -3.83 1.31
CA GLY A 37 1.00 -3.18 2.61
C GLY A 37 -0.44 -3.10 3.08
N ILE A 38 -0.61 -2.53 4.26
CA ILE A 38 -1.89 -2.22 4.89
C ILE A 38 -2.38 -0.87 4.36
N VAL A 39 -3.65 -0.77 3.99
CA VAL A 39 -4.25 0.49 3.57
C VAL A 39 -4.73 1.25 4.80
N THR A 40 -4.07 2.35 5.13
CA THR A 40 -4.41 3.18 6.29
C THR A 40 -5.48 4.22 5.95
N HIS A 41 -5.46 4.77 4.73
CA HIS A 41 -6.39 5.80 4.28
C HIS A 41 -6.84 5.61 2.84
N ARG A 42 -8.04 6.09 2.53
CA ARG A 42 -8.62 6.13 1.17
C ARG A 42 -9.35 7.45 0.99
N GLN A 43 -9.00 8.19 -0.05
CA GLN A 43 -9.62 9.48 -0.36
C GLN A 43 -9.95 9.56 -1.85
N ARG A 44 -11.11 10.10 -2.19
CA ARG A 44 -11.47 10.42 -3.58
C ARG A 44 -12.14 11.80 -3.59
N PRO A 45 -11.36 12.88 -3.44
CA PRO A 45 -11.91 14.23 -3.36
C PRO A 45 -12.71 14.59 -4.63
N PRO A 46 -13.85 15.30 -4.52
CA PRO A 46 -14.64 15.71 -5.69
C PRO A 46 -13.83 16.56 -6.69
N THR A 47 -12.85 17.31 -6.21
CA THR A 47 -11.98 18.20 -6.99
C THR A 47 -10.85 17.49 -7.71
N ALA A 48 -10.58 16.21 -7.40
CA ALA A 48 -9.44 15.47 -7.95
C ALA A 48 -9.75 14.79 -9.30
N GLY A 49 -10.78 15.24 -10.03
CA GLY A 49 -11.11 14.70 -11.35
C GLY A 49 -11.40 13.19 -11.36
N GLY A 50 -11.89 12.64 -10.23
CA GLY A 50 -12.17 11.22 -10.07
C GLY A 50 -10.98 10.35 -9.67
N VAL A 51 -9.78 10.93 -9.49
CA VAL A 51 -8.59 10.26 -8.93
C VAL A 51 -8.86 9.85 -7.48
N CYS A 52 -8.42 8.63 -7.13
CA CYS A 52 -8.43 8.13 -5.76
C CYS A 52 -7.00 8.03 -5.23
N PHE A 53 -6.80 8.44 -3.99
CA PHE A 53 -5.55 8.34 -3.26
C PHE A 53 -5.68 7.30 -2.16
N LEU A 54 -4.69 6.43 -2.04
CA LEU A 54 -4.55 5.49 -0.92
C LEU A 54 -3.25 5.76 -0.19
N SER A 55 -3.25 5.57 1.12
CA SER A 55 -2.00 5.49 1.90
C SER A 55 -1.76 4.03 2.24
N LEU A 56 -0.61 3.50 1.82
CA LEU A 56 -0.19 2.12 2.03
C LEU A 56 0.97 2.09 3.03
N GLU A 57 0.89 1.23 4.03
CA GLU A 57 1.88 1.08 5.09
C GLU A 57 2.52 -0.31 5.05
N ASP A 58 3.84 -0.37 5.14
CA ASP A 58 4.57 -1.56 5.53
C ASP A 58 5.42 -1.29 6.78
N GLU A 59 6.20 -2.28 7.22
CA GLU A 59 7.03 -2.16 8.41
C GLU A 59 8.16 -1.12 8.31
N THR A 60 8.38 -0.54 7.13
CA THR A 60 9.42 0.45 6.87
C THR A 60 8.87 1.87 6.66
N GLY A 61 7.56 2.03 6.48
CA GLY A 61 6.92 3.33 6.42
C GLY A 61 5.66 3.39 5.57
N LEU A 62 5.28 4.62 5.21
CA LEU A 62 4.08 4.95 4.45
C LEU A 62 4.43 5.37 3.02
N CYS A 63 3.61 4.94 2.07
CA CYS A 63 3.68 5.35 0.66
C CYS A 63 2.31 5.78 0.15
N ASN A 64 2.31 6.81 -0.69
CA ASN A 64 1.10 7.30 -1.35
C ASN A 64 0.88 6.56 -2.67
N ILE A 65 -0.35 6.08 -2.85
CA ILE A 65 -0.79 5.41 -4.06
C ILE A 65 -1.78 6.31 -4.78
N VAL A 66 -1.51 6.57 -6.06
CA VAL A 66 -2.39 7.33 -6.94
C VAL A 66 -3.10 6.35 -7.87
N CYS A 67 -4.43 6.32 -7.77
CA CYS A 67 -5.30 5.54 -8.63
C CYS A 67 -6.01 6.49 -9.59
N SER A 68 -5.59 6.49 -10.85
CA SER A 68 -6.29 7.24 -11.91
C SER A 68 -7.74 6.74 -12.08
N PRO A 69 -8.65 7.53 -12.69
CA PRO A 69 -10.04 7.10 -12.86
C PRO A 69 -10.20 5.71 -13.51
N PRO A 70 -9.47 5.35 -14.59
CA PRO A 70 -9.56 4.00 -15.15
C PRO A 70 -9.12 2.90 -14.18
N VAL A 71 -8.04 3.14 -13.42
CA VAL A 71 -7.52 2.19 -12.43
C VAL A 71 -8.51 2.03 -11.28
N TRP A 72 -9.08 3.14 -10.80
CA TRP A 72 -10.13 3.10 -9.78
C TRP A 72 -11.34 2.30 -10.26
N GLU A 73 -11.88 2.58 -11.44
CA GLU A 73 -13.08 1.87 -11.92
C GLU A 73 -12.85 0.37 -12.08
N ALA A 74 -11.66 -0.03 -12.54
CA ALA A 74 -11.28 -1.44 -12.66
C ALA A 74 -11.06 -2.13 -11.29
N ASN A 75 -10.61 -1.41 -10.26
CA ASN A 75 -10.16 -2.00 -9.00
C ASN A 75 -11.01 -1.62 -7.77
N LYS A 76 -12.04 -0.78 -7.90
CA LYS A 76 -12.82 -0.23 -6.77
C LYS A 76 -13.36 -1.28 -5.81
N LYS A 77 -13.81 -2.44 -6.33
CA LYS A 77 -14.28 -3.55 -5.49
C LYS A 77 -13.17 -4.08 -4.57
N VAL A 78 -11.97 -4.26 -5.12
CA VAL A 78 -10.80 -4.74 -4.36
C VAL A 78 -10.34 -3.68 -3.36
N ILE A 79 -10.20 -2.43 -3.80
CA ILE A 79 -9.73 -1.30 -2.98
C ILE A 79 -10.64 -1.09 -1.76
N LEU A 80 -11.96 -1.15 -1.96
CA LEU A 80 -12.93 -0.92 -0.89
C LEU A 80 -13.09 -2.10 0.06
N ALA A 81 -12.99 -3.35 -0.43
CA ALA A 81 -13.27 -4.52 0.38
C ALA A 81 -12.08 -5.04 1.21
N HIS A 82 -10.84 -4.62 0.91
CA HIS A 82 -9.65 -5.22 1.51
C HIS A 82 -8.79 -4.19 2.23
N GLY A 83 -8.43 -4.50 3.48
CA GLY A 83 -7.54 -3.69 4.31
C GLY A 83 -6.05 -3.82 3.97
N ALA A 84 -5.65 -4.81 3.19
CA ALA A 84 -4.28 -5.00 2.74
C ALA A 84 -4.23 -5.33 1.25
N LEU A 85 -3.28 -4.73 0.54
CA LEU A 85 -3.21 -4.77 -0.91
C LEU A 85 -1.80 -5.08 -1.40
N ARG A 86 -1.73 -5.73 -2.56
CA ARG A 86 -0.56 -5.82 -3.43
C ARG A 86 -0.77 -4.88 -4.61
N ILE A 87 0.23 -4.06 -4.90
CA ILE A 87 0.17 -3.02 -5.91
C ILE A 87 1.36 -3.20 -6.85
N THR A 88 1.07 -3.24 -8.15
CA THR A 88 2.07 -3.04 -9.20
C THR A 88 1.81 -1.68 -9.83
N GLY A 89 2.83 -0.84 -9.87
CA GLY A 89 2.68 0.53 -10.33
C GLY A 89 4.00 1.18 -10.69
N SER A 90 3.92 2.39 -11.22
CA SER A 90 5.07 3.20 -11.57
C SER A 90 5.41 4.16 -10.45
N LEU A 91 6.67 4.22 -10.05
CA LEU A 91 7.17 5.23 -9.14
C LEU A 91 7.10 6.61 -9.82
N GLU A 92 6.55 7.60 -9.12
CA GLU A 92 6.55 9.00 -9.54
C GLU A 92 7.06 9.87 -8.41
N ARG A 93 8.09 10.67 -8.69
CA ARG A 93 8.54 11.74 -7.81
C ARG A 93 7.72 12.99 -8.08
N SER A 94 7.21 13.63 -7.04
CA SER A 94 6.48 14.89 -7.20
C SER A 94 7.42 16.08 -7.40
N ASP A 95 7.21 16.81 -8.48
CA ASP A 95 7.99 18.00 -8.85
C ASP A 95 7.61 19.25 -8.03
N HIS A 96 6.44 19.23 -7.38
CA HIS A 96 5.80 20.39 -6.74
C HIS A 96 5.88 20.44 -5.21
N GLY A 97 6.93 19.87 -4.59
CA GLY A 97 7.22 20.02 -3.16
C GLY A 97 7.84 18.78 -2.51
N GLN A 98 8.80 18.98 -1.60
CA GLN A 98 9.54 18.02 -0.75
C GLN A 98 10.04 16.70 -1.38
N GLY A 99 9.88 16.46 -2.68
CA GLY A 99 10.33 15.24 -3.35
C GLY A 99 9.56 13.99 -2.92
N ALA A 100 8.27 14.13 -2.59
CA ALA A 100 7.43 13.01 -2.18
C ALA A 100 7.40 11.91 -3.26
N ILE A 101 7.45 10.65 -2.81
CA ILE A 101 7.39 9.48 -3.68
C ILE A 101 5.94 8.97 -3.69
N ASN A 102 5.37 8.87 -4.89
CA ASN A 102 4.07 8.26 -5.12
C ASN A 102 4.22 7.03 -5.99
N ILE A 103 3.28 6.10 -5.88
CA ILE A 103 3.11 5.01 -6.85
C ILE A 103 1.82 5.23 -7.62
N VAL A 104 1.94 5.44 -8.93
CA VAL A 104 0.79 5.40 -9.83
C VAL A 104 0.43 3.93 -10.06
N ALA A 105 -0.70 3.51 -9.50
CA ALA A 105 -1.13 2.12 -9.54
C ALA A 105 -1.53 1.70 -10.96
N GLY A 106 -1.08 0.51 -11.37
CA GLY A 106 -1.56 -0.15 -12.60
C GLY A 106 -2.43 -1.36 -12.29
N ARG A 107 -1.95 -2.25 -11.40
CA ARG A 107 -2.69 -3.45 -10.97
C ARG A 107 -2.76 -3.52 -9.45
N ILE A 108 -3.95 -3.79 -8.94
CA ILE A 108 -4.21 -3.90 -7.50
C ILE A 108 -4.87 -5.25 -7.23
N THR A 109 -4.35 -5.99 -6.26
CA THR A 109 -4.91 -7.29 -5.84
C THR A 109 -4.94 -7.38 -4.31
N PRO A 110 -5.83 -8.19 -3.73
CA PRO A 110 -5.84 -8.41 -2.29
C PRO A 110 -4.52 -9.00 -1.80
N LEU A 111 -4.01 -8.51 -0.66
CA LEU A 111 -3.02 -9.22 0.15
C LEU A 111 -3.78 -9.99 1.24
N ARG A 112 -3.69 -11.33 1.21
CA ARG A 112 -4.17 -12.14 2.34
C ARG A 112 -3.11 -12.09 3.44
N VAL A 113 -3.34 -11.22 4.41
CA VAL A 113 -2.56 -11.22 5.65
C VAL A 113 -3.17 -12.30 6.51
N GLU A 114 -2.49 -13.44 6.61
CA GLU A 114 -2.82 -14.43 7.62
C GLU A 114 -2.46 -13.82 8.97
N ALA A 115 -3.47 -13.26 9.65
CA ALA A 115 -3.31 -12.93 11.05
C ALA A 115 -3.04 -14.26 11.77
N GLN A 116 -1.80 -14.46 12.24
CA GLN A 116 -1.64 -15.36 13.37
C GLN A 116 -2.58 -14.79 14.44
N PRO A 117 -3.56 -15.55 14.95
CA PRO A 117 -4.45 -15.04 15.97
C PRO A 117 -3.56 -14.59 17.11
N SER A 118 -3.46 -13.28 17.29
CA SER A 118 -2.85 -12.72 18.48
C SER A 118 -3.63 -13.36 19.62
N ARG A 119 -2.92 -14.02 20.52
CA ARG A 119 -3.50 -14.57 21.74
C ARG A 119 -3.97 -13.38 22.55
N VAL A 120 -5.15 -12.84 22.21
CA VAL A 120 -5.84 -11.81 22.96
C VAL A 120 -6.18 -12.50 24.28
N ARG A 121 -5.32 -12.33 25.28
CA ARG A 121 -5.74 -12.48 26.66
C ARG A 121 -6.87 -11.47 26.84
N ARG A 122 -8.11 -11.97 26.82
CA ARG A 122 -9.26 -11.27 27.37
C ARG A 122 -8.83 -10.71 28.72
N ARG A 123 -8.72 -9.39 28.82
CA ARG A 123 -8.78 -8.73 30.12
C ARG A 123 -10.26 -8.56 30.39
N ASP A 124 -10.78 -9.48 31.20
CA ASP A 124 -12.11 -9.35 31.77
C ASP A 124 -12.12 -8.07 32.61
N PHE A 125 -12.97 -7.11 32.24
CA PHE A 125 -13.31 -6.00 33.11
C PHE A 125 -14.37 -6.50 34.09
N ARG A 126 -14.03 -6.47 35.37
CA ARG A 126 -14.94 -6.69 36.49
C ARG A 126 -15.29 -5.35 37.10
#